data_AF-A0A962QGZ8-F1
#
_entry.id   AF-A0A962QGZ8-F1
#
_cell.length_a   1.000
_cell.length_b   1.000
_cell.length_c   1.000
_cell.angle_alpha   90.00
_cell.angle_beta   90.00
_cell.angle_gamma   90.00
#
_symmetry.space_group_name_H-M   'P 1'
#
loop_
_entity.id
_entity.type
_entity.pdbx_description
1 polymer ?
#
loop_
_entity_poly.entity_id
_entity_poly.type
_entity_poly.pdbx_seq_one_letter_code
_entity_poly.pdbx_strand_id
1 'polypeptide(L)'
;MELLSVIRRWRYRAHYSIREISRRTGLSRNTVRKYLRSDSVEPKFSTPDRPSKLDPYAEKLSQMLRQESAKSRKQKRTIKQLHADLAALGYDGSYN
;
A
#
# COMPACT_ATOMS: atom_id res chain seq x y z
N MET A 1 17.14 14.31 -9.46
CA MET A 1 17.92 14.74 -8.28
C MET A 1 17.33 14.02 -7.07
N GLU A 2 17.99 12.98 -6.58
CA GLU A 2 17.51 12.21 -5.43
C GLU A 2 17.58 13.06 -4.14
N LEU A 3 16.44 13.27 -3.47
CA LEU A 3 16.27 14.08 -2.26
C LEU A 3 17.33 13.76 -1.17
N LEU A 4 17.69 12.47 -1.05
CA LEU A 4 18.67 11.98 -0.09
C LEU A 4 20.09 12.48 -0.39
N SER A 5 20.46 12.59 -1.67
CA SER A 5 21.79 13.07 -2.08
C SER A 5 22.00 14.54 -1.70
N VAL A 6 20.95 15.36 -1.78
CA VAL A 6 20.96 16.77 -1.37
C VAL A 6 21.08 16.90 0.15
N ILE A 7 20.28 16.13 0.89
CA ILE A 7 20.31 16.13 2.37
C ILE A 7 21.69 15.71 2.89
N ARG A 8 22.29 14.64 2.33
CA ARG A 8 23.63 14.17 2.71
C ARG A 8 24.70 15.18 2.34
N ARG A 9 24.64 15.79 1.15
CA ARG A 9 25.58 16.85 0.73
C ARG A 9 25.52 18.05 1.68
N TRP A 10 24.32 18.52 2.01
CA TRP A 10 24.14 19.65 2.91
C TRP A 10 24.65 19.36 4.32
N ARG A 11 24.46 18.14 4.83
CA ARG A 11 24.95 17.76 6.15
C ARG A 11 26.47 17.56 6.21
N TYR A 12 27.03 16.80 5.26
CA TYR A 12 28.42 16.33 5.33
C TYR A 12 29.43 17.22 4.60
N ARG A 13 29.02 17.93 3.54
CA ARG A 13 29.91 18.85 2.79
C ARG A 13 29.69 20.31 3.14
N ALA A 14 28.43 20.73 3.27
CA ALA A 14 28.10 22.12 3.58
C ALA A 14 27.92 22.38 5.09
N HIS A 15 28.03 21.34 5.93
CA HIS A 15 27.90 21.40 7.39
C HIS A 15 26.63 22.07 7.93
N TYR A 16 25.54 22.10 7.15
CA TYR A 16 24.27 22.66 7.59
C TYR A 16 23.69 21.89 8.77
N SER A 17 23.00 22.63 9.65
CA SER A 17 22.30 22.04 10.78
C SER A 17 21.06 21.26 10.32
N ILE A 18 20.66 20.24 11.08
CA ILE A 18 19.43 19.47 10.79
C ILE A 18 18.20 20.40 10.78
N ARG A 19 18.19 21.45 11.60
CA ARG A 19 17.12 22.45 11.63
C ARG A 19 17.02 23.22 10.32
N GLU A 20 18.16 23.61 9.77
CA GLU A 20 18.23 24.35 8.51
C GLU A 20 17.84 23.47 7.32
N ILE A 21 18.31 22.22 7.28
CA ILE A 21 17.92 21.25 6.26
C ILE A 21 16.41 21.01 6.31
N SER A 22 15.83 20.86 7.50
CA SER A 22 14.38 20.69 7.68
C SER A 22 13.59 21.91 7.16
N ARG A 23 14.04 23.14 7.46
CA ARG A 23 13.40 24.37 6.97
C ARG A 23 13.46 24.49 5.44
N ARG A 24 14.59 24.12 4.83
CA ARG A 24 14.79 24.21 3.37
C ARG A 24 14.08 23.10 2.59
N THR A 25 13.97 21.90 3.17
CA THR A 25 13.36 20.73 2.50
C THR A 25 11.88 20.54 2.82
N GLY A 26 11.33 21.23 3.82
CA GLY A 26 9.97 21.03 4.31
C GLY A 26 9.74 19.71 5.05
N LEU A 27 10.79 18.89 5.22
CA LEU A 27 10.72 17.61 5.91
C LEU A 27 10.81 17.79 7.42
N SER A 28 10.14 16.90 8.16
CA SER A 28 10.30 16.85 9.61
C SER A 28 11.76 16.57 9.98
N ARG A 29 12.24 17.16 11.09
CA ARG A 29 13.59 16.89 11.63
C ARG A 29 13.82 15.39 11.88
N ASN A 30 12.77 14.64 12.19
CA ASN A 30 12.82 13.19 12.39
C ASN A 30 13.10 12.45 11.08
N THR A 31 12.44 12.87 9.99
CA THR A 31 12.68 12.34 8.63
C THR A 31 14.12 12.63 8.19
N VAL A 32 14.60 13.87 8.37
CA VAL A 32 15.99 14.22 8.04
C VAL A 32 16.98 13.37 8.84
N ARG A 33 16.73 13.17 10.15
CA ARG A 33 17.59 12.32 10.99
C ARG A 33 17.55 10.85 10.55
N LYS A 34 16.38 10.31 10.22
CA LYS A 34 16.21 8.95 9.67
C LYS A 34 17.01 8.77 8.38
N TYR A 35 16.94 9.74 7.48
CA TYR A 35 17.62 9.74 6.19
C TYR A 35 19.14 9.91 6.29
N LEU A 36 19.63 10.61 7.32
CA LEU A 36 21.07 10.70 7.59
C LEU A 36 21.65 9.44 8.24
N ARG A 37 20.82 8.67 8.96
CA ARG A 37 21.22 7.40 9.61
C ARG A 37 21.13 6.19 8.71
N SER A 38 20.32 6.25 7.66
CA SER A 38 20.11 5.13 6.74
C SER A 38 21.02 5.30 5.54
N ASP A 39 21.81 4.27 5.23
CA ASP A 39 22.67 4.23 4.04
C ASP A 39 21.88 3.97 2.75
N SER A 40 20.64 3.48 2.88
CA SER A 40 19.73 3.20 1.77
C SER A 40 19.43 4.44 0.92
N VAL A 41 19.50 4.25 -0.40
CA VAL A 41 19.45 5.29 -1.43
C VAL A 41 18.02 5.75 -1.74
N GLU A 42 17.00 4.97 -1.40
CA GLU A 42 15.60 5.29 -1.69
C GLU A 42 14.68 4.81 -0.55
N PRO A 43 13.85 5.69 0.03
CA PRO A 43 12.79 5.26 0.94
C PRO A 43 11.72 4.52 0.14
N LYS A 44 11.81 3.18 0.11
CA LYS A 44 10.75 2.36 -0.47
C LYS A 44 9.62 2.18 0.52
N PHE A 45 8.42 2.53 0.09
CA PHE A 45 7.22 2.16 0.83
C PHE A 45 7.05 0.65 0.70
N SER A 46 7.21 -0.06 1.82
CA SER A 46 6.91 -1.48 1.91
C SER A 46 5.63 -1.63 2.70
N THR A 47 4.55 -2.01 2.03
CA THR A 47 3.41 -2.60 2.73
C THR A 47 3.80 -4.03 3.09
N PRO A 48 3.69 -4.45 4.35
CA PRO A 48 3.84 -5.87 4.67
C PRO A 48 2.72 -6.67 3.98
N ASP A 49 3.05 -7.84 3.44
CA ASP A 49 2.05 -8.78 2.95
C ASP A 49 1.19 -9.24 4.14
N ARG A 50 -0.05 -8.77 4.17
CA ARG A 50 -1.02 -9.15 5.20
C ARG A 50 -1.99 -10.14 4.59
N PRO A 51 -1.98 -11.43 5.01
CA PRO A 51 -2.92 -12.40 4.49
C PRO A 51 -4.34 -11.97 4.87
N SER A 52 -5.20 -11.87 3.87
CA SER A 52 -6.63 -11.64 4.02
C SER A 52 -7.37 -12.98 4.14
N LYS A 53 -8.45 -13.00 4.92
CA LYS A 53 -9.39 -14.14 4.95
C LYS A 53 -9.97 -14.49 3.58
N LEU A 54 -9.94 -13.53 2.65
CA LEU A 54 -10.46 -13.66 1.30
C LEU A 54 -9.43 -14.27 0.33
N ASP A 55 -8.14 -14.28 0.68
CA ASP A 55 -7.07 -14.76 -0.22
C ASP A 55 -7.30 -16.20 -0.72
N PRO A 56 -7.73 -17.17 0.11
CA PRO A 56 -8.03 -18.53 -0.35
C PRO A 56 -9.16 -18.60 -1.38
N TYR A 57 -10.03 -17.60 -1.41
CA TYR A 57 -11.23 -17.56 -2.26
C TYR A 57 -11.10 -16.54 -3.41
N ALA A 58 -9.98 -15.81 -3.50
CA ALA A 58 -9.81 -14.68 -4.41
C ALA A 58 -9.94 -15.09 -5.89
N GLU A 59 -9.38 -16.24 -6.27
CA GLU A 59 -9.46 -16.75 -7.64
C GLU A 59 -10.90 -17.13 -8.01
N LYS A 60 -11.60 -17.82 -7.10
CA LYS A 60 -12.99 -18.23 -7.30
C LYS A 60 -13.92 -17.03 -7.40
N LEU A 61 -13.78 -16.06 -6.49
CA LEU A 61 -14.54 -14.82 -6.52
C LEU A 61 -14.27 -14.03 -7.80
N SER A 62 -13.01 -13.95 -8.25
CA SER A 62 -12.64 -13.29 -9.50
C SER A 62 -13.31 -13.94 -10.72
N GLN A 63 -13.36 -15.27 -10.77
CA GLN A 63 -14.06 -16.00 -11.83
C GLN A 63 -15.56 -15.70 -11.82
N MET A 64 -16.19 -15.73 -10.65
CA MET A 64 -17.61 -15.42 -10.49
C MET A 64 -17.91 -13.98 -10.92
N LEU A 65 -17.12 -13.00 -10.48
CA LEU A 65 -17.28 -11.60 -10.86
C LEU A 65 -17.13 -11.38 -12.37
N ARG A 66 -16.17 -12.06 -13.02
CA ARG A 66 -16.01 -12.01 -14.48
C ARG A 66 -17.26 -12.55 -15.19
N GLN A 67 -17.77 -13.70 -14.77
CA GLN A 67 -19.01 -14.27 -15.33
C GLN A 67 -20.22 -13.33 -15.14
N GLU A 68 -20.33 -12.71 -13.97
CA GLU A 68 -21.41 -11.77 -13.66
C GLU A 68 -21.26 -10.44 -14.41
N SER A 69 -20.04 -10.03 -14.78
CA SER A 69 -19.81 -8.81 -15.55
C SER A 69 -20.32 -8.90 -17.00
N ALA A 70 -20.35 -10.11 -17.57
CA ALA A 70 -20.83 -10.38 -18.93
C ALA A 70 -22.36 -10.47 -19.03
N LYS A 71 -23.07 -10.59 -17.90
CA LYS A 71 -24.53 -10.76 -17.89
C LYS A 71 -25.25 -9.41 -17.89
N SER A 72 -26.45 -9.40 -18.48
CA SER A 72 -27.36 -8.26 -18.40
C SER A 72 -27.74 -7.96 -16.95
N ARG A 73 -28.03 -6.69 -16.63
CA ARG A 73 -28.36 -6.23 -15.27
C ARG A 73 -29.46 -7.04 -14.59
N LYS A 74 -30.44 -7.56 -15.34
CA LYS A 74 -31.54 -8.38 -14.80
C LYS A 74 -31.13 -9.82 -14.45
N GLN A 75 -30.06 -10.33 -15.06
CA GLN A 75 -29.56 -11.71 -14.90
C GLN A 75 -28.33 -11.78 -13.99
N LYS A 76 -27.73 -10.63 -13.68
CA LYS A 76 -26.53 -10.52 -12.85
C LYS A 76 -26.85 -10.86 -11.40
N ARG A 77 -26.07 -11.76 -10.81
CA ARG A 77 -26.14 -12.10 -9.39
C ARG A 77 -25.74 -10.90 -8.53
N THR A 78 -26.41 -10.77 -7.40
CA THR A 78 -26.13 -9.73 -6.40
C THR A 78 -24.92 -10.12 -5.55
N ILE A 79 -24.29 -9.13 -4.91
CA ILE A 79 -23.16 -9.35 -3.99
C ILE A 79 -23.55 -10.32 -2.85
N LYS A 80 -24.80 -10.25 -2.36
CA LYS A 80 -25.31 -11.18 -1.34
C LYS A 80 -25.33 -12.64 -1.82
N GLN A 81 -25.68 -12.87 -3.10
CA GLN A 81 -25.67 -14.21 -3.68
C GLN A 81 -24.24 -14.72 -3.87
N LEU A 82 -23.31 -13.86 -4.31
CA LEU A 82 -21.90 -14.22 -4.42
C LEU A 82 -21.28 -14.51 -3.05
N HIS A 83 -21.69 -13.77 -2.01
CA HIS A 83 -21.29 -14.05 -0.63
C HIS A 83 -21.84 -15.38 -0.13
N ALA A 84 -23.11 -15.71 -0.40
CA ALA A 84 -23.68 -17.01 -0.04
C ALA A 84 -22.93 -18.18 -0.70
N ASP A 85 -22.57 -18.03 -1.98
CA ASP A 85 -21.73 -18.98 -2.71
C ASP A 85 -20.34 -19.13 -2.05
N LEU A 86 -19.73 -18.03 -1.57
CA LEU A 86 -18.47 -18.07 -0.83
C LEU A 86 -18.61 -18.69 0.57
N ALA A 87 -19.68 -18.38 1.28
CA ALA A 87 -19.96 -18.91 2.62
C ALA A 87 -20.15 -20.44 2.57
N ALA A 88 -20.78 -20.96 1.52
CA ALA A 88 -20.89 -22.40 1.27
C ALA A 88 -19.53 -23.09 1.06
N LEU A 89 -18.50 -22.35 0.62
CA LEU A 89 -17.12 -22.83 0.49
C LEU A 89 -16.31 -22.71 1.80
N GLY A 90 -16.91 -22.21 2.88
CA GLY A 90 -16.24 -22.04 4.19
C GLY A 90 -15.72 -20.63 4.45
N TYR A 91 -16.13 -19.62 3.68
CA TYR A 91 -15.75 -18.23 3.95
C TYR A 91 -16.54 -17.65 5.13
N ASP A 92 -15.83 -17.34 6.22
CA ASP A 92 -16.36 -16.73 7.46
C ASP A 92 -16.21 -15.19 7.49
N GLY A 93 -16.17 -14.55 6.32
CA GLY A 93 -16.13 -13.08 6.23
C GLY A 93 -17.51 -12.47 6.00
N SER A 94 -17.60 -11.16 6.21
CA SER A 94 -18.81 -10.38 5.90
C SER A 94 -18.88 -9.99 4.43
N TYR A 95 -20.08 -9.65 3.97
CA TYR A 95 -20.34 -9.06 2.64
C TYR A 95 -20.39 -7.52 2.65
N ASN A 96 -20.33 -6.90 3.84
CA ASN A 96 -20.37 -5.45 4.04
C ASN A 96 -18.98 -4.83 3.98
#